data_AF-A0A5D3KP02-F1
#
_entry.id   AF-A0A5D3KP02-F1
#
_cell.length_a   1.000
_cell.length_b   1.000
_cell.length_c   1.000
_cell.angle_alpha   90.00
_cell.angle_beta   90.00
_cell.angle_gamma   90.00
#
_symmetry.space_group_name_H-M   'P 1'
#
loop_
_entity.id
_entity.type
_entity.pdbx_description
1 polymer ?
#
loop_
_entity_poly.entity_id
_entity_poly.type
_entity_poly.pdbx_seq_one_letter_code
_entity_poly.pdbx_strand_id
1 'polypeptide(L)' 'MTNDIKTLAERIDTLETRLAYQDDTIETLNQTITAQWKQIDVLTRQLAQLNERLQETEANEPGLGNERPPHY' A
#
# COMPACT_ATOMS: atom_id res chain seq x y z
N MET A 1 8.01 -48.16 -21.64
CA MET A 1 8.25 -48.43 -20.20
C MET A 1 9.41 -47.60 -19.67
N THR A 2 10.68 -47.96 -19.92
CA THR A 2 11.83 -47.22 -19.34
C THR A 2 11.98 -45.78 -19.86
N ASN A 3 11.66 -45.56 -21.14
CA ASN A 3 11.78 -44.23 -21.76
C ASN A 3 10.67 -43.26 -21.29
N ASP A 4 9.47 -43.79 -21.03
CA ASP A 4 8.33 -43.01 -20.51
C ASP A 4 8.59 -42.58 -19.06
N ILE A 5 9.17 -43.46 -18.25
CA ILE A 5 9.58 -43.15 -16.87
C ILE A 5 10.64 -42.05 -16.86
N LYS A 6 11.64 -42.14 -17.75
CA LYS A 6 12.68 -41.10 -17.88
C LYS A 6 12.08 -39.74 -18.28
N THR A 7 11.20 -39.74 -19.29
CA THR A 7 10.50 -38.52 -19.74
C THR A 7 9.63 -37.91 -18.64
N LEU A 8 8.95 -38.75 -17.85
CA LEU A 8 8.14 -38.27 -16.73
C LEU A 8 9.02 -37.67 -15.63
N ALA A 9 10.14 -38.30 -15.30
CA ALA A 9 11.09 -37.79 -14.31
C ALA A 9 11.65 -36.41 -14.72
N GLU A 10 12.05 -36.24 -15.98
CA GLU A 10 12.52 -34.94 -16.51
C GLU A 10 11.44 -33.84 -16.42
N ARG A 11 10.18 -34.20 -16.67
CA ARG A 11 9.05 -33.27 -16.51
C ARG A 11 8.80 -32.90 -15.05
N ILE A 12 8.93 -33.85 -14.13
CA ILE A 12 8.79 -33.61 -12.69
C ILE A 12 9.88 -32.66 -12.21
N ASP A 13 11.15 -32.93 -12.54
CA ASP A 13 12.29 -32.09 -12.17
C ASP A 13 12.13 -30.64 -12.69
N THR A 14 11.65 -30.50 -13.93
CA THR A 14 11.32 -29.19 -14.51
C THR A 14 10.21 -28.48 -13.74
N LEU A 15 9.18 -29.20 -13.30
CA LEU A 15 8.07 -28.64 -12.54
C LEU A 15 8.51 -28.26 -11.12
N GLU A 16 9.32 -29.07 -10.45
CA GLU A 16 9.88 -28.78 -9.13
C GLU A 16 10.77 -27.55 -9.14
N THR A 17 11.63 -27.43 -10.16
CA THR A 17 12.45 -26.23 -10.36
C THR A 17 11.57 -24.99 -10.54
N ARG A 18 10.53 -25.07 -11.38
CA ARG A 18 9.59 -23.95 -11.58
C ARG A 18 8.82 -23.60 -10.32
N LEU A 19 8.42 -24.60 -9.54
CA LEU A 19 7.70 -24.41 -8.28
C LEU A 19 8.58 -23.66 -7.27
N ALA A 20 9.84 -24.06 -7.12
CA ALA A 20 10.78 -23.38 -6.23
C ALA A 20 10.97 -21.90 -6.59
N TYR A 21 11.09 -21.58 -7.89
CA TYR A 21 11.14 -20.18 -8.33
C TYR A 21 9.84 -19.42 -8.08
N GLN A 22 8.69 -20.08 -8.21
CA GLN A 22 7.40 -19.47 -7.92
C GLN A 22 7.23 -19.19 -6.43
N ASP A 23 7.66 -20.10 -5.56
CA ASP A 23 7.62 -19.91 -4.11
C ASP A 23 8.47 -18.71 -3.68
N ASP A 24 9.70 -18.60 -4.20
CA ASP A 24 10.58 -17.44 -3.94
C ASP A 24 9.98 -16.12 -4.48
N THR A 25 9.35 -16.17 -5.65
CA THR A 25 8.64 -15.02 -6.23
C THR A 25 7.47 -14.59 -5.35
N ILE A 26 6.68 -15.55 -4.85
CA ILE A 26 5.53 -15.28 -3.97
C ILE A 26 6.01 -14.66 -2.66
N GLU A 27 7.07 -15.18 -2.07
CA GLU A 27 7.64 -14.64 -0.83
C GLU A 27 8.12 -13.20 -1.05
N THR A 28 8.86 -12.94 -2.13
CA THR A 28 9.34 -11.60 -2.50
C THR A 28 8.18 -10.62 -2.70
N LEU A 29 7.12 -11.05 -3.39
CA LEU A 29 5.93 -10.24 -3.60
C LEU A 29 5.21 -9.93 -2.28
N ASN A 30 5.09 -10.92 -1.39
CA ASN A 30 4.47 -10.72 -0.08
C ASN A 30 5.24 -9.71 0.78
N GLN A 31 6.57 -9.82 0.81
CA GLN A 31 7.43 -8.86 1.50
C GLN A 31 7.25 -7.44 0.94
N THR A 32 7.21 -7.32 -0.39
CA THR A 32 7.01 -6.05 -1.09
C THR A 32 5.65 -5.43 -0.76
N ILE A 33 4.56 -6.21 -0.86
CA ILE A 33 3.20 -5.75 -0.54
C ILE A 33 3.12 -5.30 0.92
N THR A 34 3.70 -6.06 1.85
CA THR A 34 3.72 -5.71 3.27
C THR A 34 4.46 -4.39 3.52
N ALA A 35 5.59 -4.17 2.83
CA ALA A 35 6.34 -2.91 2.93
C ALA A 35 5.54 -1.73 2.37
N GLN A 36 4.89 -1.90 1.22
CA GLN A 36 4.03 -0.88 0.62
C GLN A 36 2.83 -0.55 1.51
N TRP A 37 2.21 -1.55 2.14
CA TRP A 37 1.11 -1.34 3.09
C TRP A 37 1.50 -0.45 4.26
N LYS A 38 2.69 -0.68 4.84
CA LYS A 38 3.23 0.18 5.90
C LYS A 38 3.42 1.63 5.43
N GLN A 39 3.92 1.82 4.21
CA GLN A 39 4.08 3.15 3.63
C GLN A 39 2.73 3.84 3.43
N ILE A 40 1.73 3.13 2.91
CA ILE A 40 0.37 3.66 2.72
C ILE A 40 -0.26 4.04 4.06
N ASP A 41 -0.12 3.22 5.11
CA ASP A 41 -0.64 3.54 6.45
C ASP A 41 -0.02 4.84 6.99
N VAL A 42 1.30 5.00 6.88
CA VAL A 42 2.00 6.23 7.29
C VAL A 42 1.49 7.44 6.51
N LEU A 43 1.40 7.34 5.18
CA LEU A 43 0.91 8.43 4.33
C LEU A 43 -0.54 8.80 4.66
N THR A 44 -1.39 7.79 4.90
CA THR A 44 -2.80 8.00 5.27
C THR A 44 -2.92 8.77 6.58
N ARG A 45 -2.11 8.42 7.60
CA ARG A 45 -2.07 9.16 8.87
C ARG A 45 -1.60 10.60 8.70
N GLN A 46 -0.57 10.82 7.87
CA GLN A 46 -0.07 12.17 7.59
C GLN A 46 -1.12 13.04 6.89
N LEU A 47 -1.85 12.47 5.93
CA LEU A 47 -2.95 13.17 5.26
C LEU A 47 -4.08 13.51 6.24
N ALA A 48 -4.43 12.59 7.15
CA ALA A 48 -5.44 12.86 8.18
C ALA A 48 -5.03 14.02 9.09
N GLN A 49 -3.77 14.04 9.55
CA GLN A 49 -3.23 15.14 10.36
C GLN A 49 -3.20 16.48 9.62
N LEU A 50 -2.86 16.47 8.33
CA LEU A 50 -2.88 17.68 7.51
C LEU A 50 -4.31 18.23 7.37
N ASN A 51 -5.29 17.36 7.12
CA ASN A 51 -6.69 17.74 7.04
C ASN A 51 -7.21 18.33 8.36
N GLU A 52 -6.86 17.73 9.50
CA GLU A 52 -7.23 18.24 10.82
C GLU A 52 -6.69 19.67 11.04
N ARG A 53 -5.39 19.90 10.72
CA ARG A 53 -4.80 21.25 10.82
C ARG A 53 -5.46 22.27 9.90
N LEU A 54 -5.84 21.87 8.68
CA LEU A 54 -6.55 22.76 7.76
C LEU A 54 -7.92 23.14 8.31
N GLN A 55 -8.67 22.17 8.86
CA GLN A 55 -9.96 22.45 9.51
C GLN A 55 -9.80 23.34 10.74
N GLU A 56 -8.77 23.14 11.57
CA GLU A 56 -8.48 24.02 12.70
C GLU A 56 -8.15 25.45 12.23
N THR A 57 -7.41 25.63 11.14
CA THR A 57 -7.12 26.97 10.60
C THR A 57 -8.36 27.65 10.04
N GLU A 58 -9.24 26.91 9.34
CA GLU A 58 -10.51 27.44 8.84
C GLU A 58 -11.48 27.79 9.98
N ALA A 59 -11.49 27.01 11.06
CA ALA A 59 -12.33 27.26 12.23
C ALA A 59 -11.83 28.44 13.09
N ASN A 60 -10.51 28.71 13.07
CA ASN A 60 -9.89 29.82 13.79
C ASN A 60 -9.72 31.10 12.95
N GLU A 61 -10.12 31.10 11.67
CA GLU A 61 -10.34 32.35 10.94
C GLU A 61 -11.40 33.15 11.71
N PRO A 62 -11.06 34.34 12.26
CA PRO A 62 -12.05 35.17 12.90
C PRO A 62 -13.04 35.56 11.82
N GLY A 63 -14.25 35.01 11.90
CA GLY A 63 -15.33 35.33 10.97
C GLY A 63 -15.32 36.83 10.76
N LEU A 64 -15.18 37.24 9.49
CA LEU A 64 -15.25 38.63 9.07
C LEU A 64 -16.53 39.21 9.68
N GLY A 65 -16.37 39.82 10.86
CA GLY A 65 -17.40 40.47 11.62
C GLY A 65 -17.82 41.66 10.78
N ASN A 66 -18.84 41.43 9.95
CA ASN A 66 -19.54 42.46 9.20
C ASN A 66 -20.41 43.28 10.16
N GLU A 67 -19.80 43.77 11.25
CA GLU A 67 -20.42 44.75 12.12
C GLU A 67 -20.31 46.10 11.40
N ARG A 68 -21.40 46.48 10.73
CA ARG A 68 -21.55 47.83 10.20
C ARG A 68 -21.37 48.83 11.36
N PRO A 69 -20.54 49.88 11.21
CA PRO A 69 -20.30 50.83 12.28
C PRO A 69 -21.63 51.50 12.72
N PRO A 70 -21.86 51.71 14.02
CA PRO A 70 -23.01 52.49 14.46
C PRO A 70 -22.81 53.94 14.04
N HIS A 71 -23.73 54.45 13.21
CA HIS A 71 -23.76 55.86 12.87
C HIS A 71 -24.24 56.66 14.08
N TYR A 72 -23.41 57.62 14.53
CA TYR A 72 -23.76 58.69 15.45
C TYR A 72 -24.07 59.99 14.68
#